data_AF-A0A0U0RKC3-F1
#
_entry.id   AF-A0A0U0RKC3-F1
#
_cell.length_a   1.000
_cell.length_b   1.000
_cell.length_c   1.000
_cell.angle_alpha   90.00
_cell.angle_beta   90.00
_cell.angle_gamma   90.00
#
_symmetry.space_group_name_H-M   'P 1'
#
loop_
_entity.id
_entity.type
_entity.pdbx_description
1 polymer ?
#
loop_
_entity_poly.entity_id
_entity_poly.type
_entity_poly.pdbx_seq_one_letter_code
_entity_poly.pdbx_strand_id
1 'polypeptide(L)'
;MASARAAATNAAAGAQRIGNVRLVAQRMSGGMTAADLRSLIGDIRGKLGSEPAVVALIAEGESQTVPYAVAANPAAQDLGIRANDLVKQLAVAVEGRGGGKADLAQGSGKNPTGIDAALDAVRSEIAVIARVG
;
A
#
# COMPACT_ATOMS: atom_id res chain seq x y z
N MET A 1 -10.03 -14.92 -11.55
CA MET A 1 -10.01 -13.58 -12.21
C MET A 1 -11.20 -12.70 -11.83
N ALA A 2 -12.46 -13.19 -11.84
CA ALA A 2 -13.61 -12.39 -11.41
C ALA A 2 -13.52 -11.90 -9.94
N SER A 3 -12.99 -12.72 -9.04
CA SER A 3 -12.80 -12.40 -7.62
C SER A 3 -11.78 -11.27 -7.37
N ALA A 4 -10.63 -11.30 -8.05
CA ALA A 4 -9.60 -10.25 -7.93
C ALA A 4 -10.10 -8.89 -8.44
N ARG A 5 -10.84 -8.87 -9.56
CA ARG A 5 -11.43 -7.64 -10.09
C ARG A 5 -12.50 -7.07 -9.15
N ALA A 6 -13.34 -7.92 -8.56
CA ALA A 6 -14.32 -7.49 -7.55
C ALA A 6 -13.63 -6.94 -6.29
N ALA A 7 -12.61 -7.64 -5.78
CA ALA A 7 -11.82 -7.19 -4.64
C ALA A 7 -11.18 -5.82 -4.89
N ALA A 8 -10.59 -5.60 -6.07
CA ALA A 8 -10.03 -4.32 -6.43
C ALA A 8 -11.09 -3.20 -6.51
N THR A 9 -12.33 -3.50 -6.94
CA THR A 9 -13.42 -2.51 -6.99
C THR A 9 -13.83 -2.11 -5.58
N ASN A 10 -14.02 -3.10 -4.71
CA ASN A 10 -14.43 -2.88 -3.33
C ASN A 10 -13.33 -2.11 -2.56
N ALA A 11 -12.06 -2.46 -2.76
CA ALA A 11 -10.94 -1.75 -2.15
C ALA A 11 -10.88 -0.28 -2.61
N ALA A 12 -11.03 -0.02 -3.91
CA ALA A 12 -11.04 1.35 -4.44
C ALA A 12 -12.26 2.17 -3.95
N ALA A 13 -13.43 1.53 -3.80
CA ALA A 13 -14.62 2.17 -3.25
C ALA A 13 -14.45 2.50 -1.75
N GLY A 14 -13.73 1.66 -0.99
CA GLY A 14 -13.39 1.88 0.41
C GLY A 14 -12.19 2.79 0.66
N ALA A 15 -11.67 3.47 -0.37
CA ALA A 15 -10.53 4.37 -0.21
C ALA A 15 -10.86 5.51 0.76
N GLN A 16 -10.03 5.67 1.79
CA GLN A 16 -10.11 6.75 2.76
C GLN A 16 -9.54 8.03 2.14
N ARG A 17 -10.07 9.20 2.54
CA ARG A 17 -9.49 10.48 2.16
C ARG A 17 -8.68 11.05 3.33
N ILE A 18 -7.39 11.29 3.11
CA ILE A 18 -6.47 11.93 4.06
C ILE A 18 -5.96 13.20 3.38
N GLY A 19 -6.46 14.37 3.83
CA GLY A 19 -6.25 15.62 3.10
C GLY A 19 -6.80 15.54 1.68
N ASN A 20 -5.96 15.84 0.68
CA ASN A 20 -6.29 15.71 -0.74
C ASN A 20 -5.95 14.32 -1.34
N VAL A 21 -5.43 13.37 -0.54
CA VAL A 21 -5.00 12.05 -1.00
C VAL A 21 -6.06 10.98 -0.76
N ARG A 22 -6.34 10.17 -1.79
CA ARG A 22 -7.10 8.92 -1.66
C ARG A 22 -6.18 7.78 -1.28
N LEU A 23 -6.43 7.15 -0.14
CA LEU A 23 -5.64 6.05 0.40
C LEU A 23 -6.45 4.76 0.46
N VAL A 24 -5.92 3.71 -0.14
CA VAL A 24 -6.29 2.33 0.17
C VAL A 24 -5.15 1.70 0.94
N ALA A 25 -5.30 1.55 2.25
CA ALA A 25 -4.33 0.86 3.13
C ALA A 25 -5.03 -0.35 3.75
N GLN A 26 -4.71 -1.56 3.28
CA GLN A 26 -5.47 -2.75 3.63
C GLN A 26 -4.59 -3.98 3.87
N ARG A 27 -4.99 -4.73 4.91
CA ARG A 27 -4.55 -6.11 5.10
C ARG A 27 -5.39 -7.01 4.19
N MET A 28 -4.72 -7.78 3.35
CA MET A 28 -5.35 -8.74 2.46
C MET A 28 -5.63 -10.05 3.20
N SER A 29 -6.78 -10.64 2.90
CA SER A 29 -7.14 -11.98 3.37
C SER A 29 -6.51 -13.05 2.49
N GLY A 30 -5.94 -14.09 3.10
CA GLY A 30 -5.33 -15.24 2.41
C GLY A 30 -3.85 -15.06 2.14
N GLY A 31 -3.14 -16.19 2.01
CA GLY A 31 -1.71 -16.22 1.68
C GLY A 31 -1.47 -15.66 0.29
N MET A 32 -1.07 -14.38 0.22
CA MET A 32 -0.71 -13.71 -1.03
C MET A 32 0.80 -13.58 -1.14
N THR A 33 1.33 -13.70 -2.34
CA THR A 33 2.74 -13.39 -2.61
C THR A 33 2.91 -11.90 -2.89
N ALA A 34 4.15 -11.40 -2.86
CA ALA A 34 4.45 -10.03 -3.29
C ALA A 34 4.06 -9.76 -4.76
N ALA A 35 4.06 -10.79 -5.61
CA ALA A 35 3.64 -10.68 -7.01
C ALA A 35 2.11 -10.48 -7.11
N ASP A 36 1.33 -11.24 -6.34
CA ASP A 36 -0.12 -11.11 -6.28
C ASP A 36 -0.52 -9.71 -5.81
N LEU A 37 0.13 -9.23 -4.74
CA LEU A 37 -0.09 -7.89 -4.21
C LEU A 37 0.24 -6.80 -5.23
N ARG A 38 1.36 -6.93 -5.96
CA ARG A 38 1.72 -5.99 -7.04
C ARG A 38 0.62 -5.92 -8.10
N SER A 39 0.13 -7.07 -8.57
CA SER A 39 -0.93 -7.11 -9.58
C SER A 39 -2.19 -6.40 -9.08
N LEU A 40 -2.61 -6.73 -7.85
CA LEU A 40 -3.82 -6.16 -7.26
C LEU A 40 -3.71 -4.66 -7.02
N ILE A 41 -2.54 -4.17 -6.60
CA ILE A 41 -2.27 -2.73 -6.47
C ILE A 41 -2.46 -2.00 -7.78
N GLY A 42 -1.98 -2.58 -8.90
CA GLY A 42 -2.18 -2.00 -10.22
C GLY A 42 -3.66 -1.82 -10.56
N ASP A 43 -4.45 -2.85 -10.31
CA ASP A 43 -5.90 -2.85 -10.55
C ASP A 43 -6.65 -1.84 -9.67
N ILE A 44 -6.31 -1.76 -8.38
CA ILE A 44 -6.92 -0.80 -7.45
C ILE A 44 -6.55 0.63 -7.86
N ARG A 45 -5.26 0.90 -8.11
CA ARG A 45 -4.79 2.23 -8.52
C ARG A 45 -5.47 2.69 -9.79
N GLY A 46 -5.64 1.80 -10.78
CA GLY A 46 -6.36 2.10 -12.01
C GLY A 46 -7.81 2.54 -11.79
N LYS A 47 -8.45 2.10 -10.71
CA LYS A 47 -9.84 2.48 -10.35
C LYS A 47 -9.94 3.76 -9.54
N LEU A 48 -8.85 4.21 -8.92
CA LEU A 48 -8.83 5.47 -8.14
C LEU A 48 -8.72 6.71 -9.03
N GLY A 49 -8.40 6.53 -10.32
CA GLY A 49 -8.32 7.61 -11.29
C GLY A 49 -7.04 8.45 -11.15
N SER A 50 -7.14 9.73 -11.48
CA SER A 50 -6.00 10.65 -11.60
C SER A 50 -5.81 11.57 -10.39
N GLU A 51 -6.75 11.62 -9.45
CA GLU A 51 -6.56 12.34 -8.18
C GLU A 51 -5.37 11.74 -7.38
N PRO A 52 -4.66 12.51 -6.53
CA PRO A 52 -3.58 11.98 -5.71
C PRO A 52 -4.01 10.71 -4.96
N ALA A 53 -3.37 9.59 -5.27
CA ALA A 53 -3.77 8.28 -4.78
C ALA A 53 -2.59 7.40 -4.40
N VAL A 54 -2.74 6.73 -3.26
CA VAL A 54 -1.80 5.74 -2.74
C VAL A 54 -2.55 4.44 -2.43
N VAL A 55 -1.96 3.32 -2.82
CA VAL A 55 -2.44 1.97 -2.47
C VAL A 55 -1.33 1.25 -1.74
N ALA A 56 -1.58 0.80 -0.52
CA ALA A 56 -0.69 0.00 0.31
C ALA A 56 -1.39 -1.29 0.72
N LEU A 57 -0.88 -2.42 0.23
CA LEU A 57 -1.42 -3.74 0.57
C LEU A 57 -0.37 -4.57 1.29
N ILE A 58 -0.82 -5.34 2.27
CA ILE A 58 0.01 -6.23 3.08
C ILE A 58 -0.76 -7.52 3.37
N ALA A 59 -0.09 -8.66 3.41
CA ALA A 59 -0.70 -9.94 3.71
C ALA A 59 0.14 -10.75 4.69
N GLU A 60 -0.48 -11.71 5.36
CA GLU A 60 0.27 -12.81 5.96
C GLU A 60 0.55 -13.85 4.88
N GLY A 61 1.83 -14.10 4.62
CA GLY A 61 2.30 -15.11 3.68
C GLY A 61 2.60 -16.44 4.38
N GLU A 62 3.20 -17.35 3.64
CA GLU A 62 3.63 -18.63 4.17
C GLU A 62 4.84 -18.48 5.11
N SER A 63 5.01 -19.42 6.06
CA SER A 63 6.18 -19.48 6.94
C SER A 63 6.48 -18.16 7.67
N GLN A 64 5.43 -17.49 8.19
CA GLN A 64 5.49 -16.19 8.88
C GLN A 64 5.98 -15.01 8.02
N THR A 65 6.09 -15.17 6.71
CA THR A 65 6.42 -14.04 5.83
C THR A 65 5.29 -13.02 5.81
N VAL A 66 5.64 -11.77 5.59
CA VAL A 66 4.66 -10.67 5.51
C VAL A 66 4.92 -9.88 4.24
N PRO A 67 4.47 -10.34 3.07
CA PRO A 67 4.64 -9.60 1.83
C PRO A 67 3.79 -8.33 1.83
N TYR A 68 4.36 -7.26 1.26
CA TYR A 68 3.68 -5.99 1.09
C TYR A 68 4.12 -5.30 -0.21
N ALA A 69 3.24 -4.44 -0.70
CA ALA A 69 3.53 -3.55 -1.81
C ALA A 69 2.82 -2.20 -1.60
N VAL A 70 3.39 -1.15 -2.19
CA VAL A 70 2.82 0.20 -2.19
C VAL A 70 2.97 0.80 -3.58
N ALA A 71 1.93 1.48 -4.06
CA ALA A 71 2.01 2.33 -5.24
C ALA A 71 1.51 3.75 -4.96
N ALA A 72 2.15 4.73 -5.58
CA ALA A 72 1.75 6.13 -5.61
C ALA A 72 1.56 6.56 -7.08
N ASN A 73 0.43 7.16 -7.41
CA ASN A 73 0.22 7.69 -8.76
C ASN A 73 0.99 9.02 -8.96
N PRO A 74 1.10 9.53 -10.21
CA PRO A 74 1.85 10.76 -10.48
C PRO A 74 1.40 11.95 -9.61
N ALA A 75 0.08 12.17 -9.46
CA ALA A 75 -0.45 13.26 -8.65
C ALA A 75 -0.08 13.15 -7.15
N ALA A 76 0.03 11.93 -6.60
CA ALA A 76 0.55 11.75 -5.24
C ALA A 76 2.07 12.02 -5.17
N GLN A 77 2.82 11.65 -6.22
CA GLN A 77 4.25 11.93 -6.29
C GLN A 77 4.56 13.42 -6.42
N ASP A 78 3.69 14.20 -7.07
CA ASP A 78 3.77 15.66 -7.17
C ASP A 78 3.61 16.32 -5.78
N LEU A 79 2.87 15.69 -4.87
CA LEU A 79 2.78 16.08 -3.45
C LEU A 79 3.99 15.61 -2.62
N GLY A 80 4.99 14.99 -3.24
CA GLY A 80 6.16 14.44 -2.56
C GLY A 80 5.97 13.03 -1.99
N ILE A 81 4.84 12.37 -2.25
CA ILE A 81 4.58 11.01 -1.72
C ILE A 81 5.26 9.98 -2.62
N ARG A 82 6.20 9.21 -2.06
CA ARG A 82 6.99 8.23 -2.80
C ARG A 82 6.80 6.82 -2.23
N ALA A 83 6.45 5.86 -3.10
CA ALA A 83 6.18 4.48 -2.69
C ALA A 83 7.39 3.80 -2.05
N ASN A 84 8.60 4.03 -2.55
CA ASN A 84 9.85 3.50 -2.00
C ASN A 84 10.14 3.99 -0.57
N ASP A 85 9.66 5.17 -0.18
CA ASP A 85 9.85 5.67 1.18
C ASP A 85 8.75 5.14 2.11
N LEU A 86 7.49 5.11 1.66
CA LEU A 86 6.39 4.49 2.40
C LEU A 86 6.65 3.01 2.72
N VAL A 87 7.23 2.25 1.77
CA VAL A 87 7.59 0.84 1.98
C VAL A 87 8.63 0.67 3.08
N LYS A 88 9.62 1.58 3.18
CA LYS A 88 10.62 1.54 4.26
C LYS A 88 9.97 1.79 5.63
N GLN A 89 9.05 2.75 5.71
CA GLN A 89 8.32 3.05 6.96
C GLN A 89 7.47 1.86 7.40
N LEU A 90 6.69 1.30 6.49
CA LEU A 90 5.87 0.11 6.72
C LEU A 90 6.73 -1.08 7.18
N ALA A 91 7.87 -1.30 6.53
CA ALA A 91 8.74 -2.44 6.79
C ALA A 91 9.22 -2.55 8.24
N VAL A 92 9.38 -1.43 8.96
CA VAL A 92 9.88 -1.40 10.34
C VAL A 92 9.01 -2.25 11.27
N ALA A 93 7.69 -2.06 11.20
CA ALA A 93 6.76 -2.71 12.12
C ALA A 93 6.68 -4.23 11.93
N VAL A 94 6.97 -4.73 10.72
CA VAL A 94 6.90 -6.16 10.36
C VAL A 94 8.27 -6.83 10.30
N GLU A 95 9.30 -6.17 10.84
CA GLU A 95 10.71 -6.60 10.81
C GLU A 95 11.19 -6.95 9.39
N GLY A 96 10.74 -6.15 8.43
CA GLY A 96 10.92 -6.42 7.02
C GLY A 96 11.96 -5.55 6.33
N ARG A 97 12.09 -5.80 5.03
CA ARG A 97 12.86 -4.98 4.10
C ARG A 97 12.11 -4.85 2.78
N GLY A 98 12.29 -3.72 2.13
CA GLY A 98 11.69 -3.48 0.82
C GLY A 98 12.42 -2.39 0.05
N GLY A 99 12.02 -2.25 -1.20
CA GLY A 99 12.60 -1.29 -2.14
C GLY A 99 11.80 -1.22 -3.43
N GLY A 100 12.19 -0.30 -4.30
CA GLY A 100 11.52 -0.04 -5.55
C GLY A 100 11.68 1.41 -5.98
N LYS A 101 10.77 1.86 -6.83
CA LYS A 101 10.74 3.21 -7.39
C LYS A 101 9.71 4.07 -6.66
N ALA A 102 9.70 5.36 -7.00
CA ALA A 102 8.74 6.33 -6.48
C ALA A 102 7.28 5.96 -6.73
N ASP A 103 7.00 5.29 -7.86
CA ASP A 103 5.65 4.92 -8.29
C ASP A 103 5.18 3.58 -7.73
N LEU A 104 6.11 2.66 -7.49
CA LEU A 104 5.83 1.31 -7.02
C LEU A 104 7.04 0.72 -6.28
N ALA A 105 6.79 0.22 -5.08
CA ALA A 105 7.77 -0.48 -4.27
C ALA A 105 7.13 -1.68 -3.55
N GLN A 106 7.98 -2.61 -3.11
CA GLN A 106 7.54 -3.84 -2.46
C GLN A 106 8.56 -4.32 -1.43
N GLY A 107 8.14 -5.26 -0.59
CA GLY A 107 9.02 -5.96 0.32
C GLY A 107 8.36 -7.14 1.00
N SER A 108 9.07 -7.67 1.99
CA SER A 108 8.53 -8.70 2.88
C SER A 108 9.09 -8.54 4.29
N GLY A 109 8.27 -8.91 5.27
CA GLY A 109 8.62 -9.00 6.68
C GLY A 109 8.59 -10.43 7.19
N LYS A 110 8.82 -10.57 8.49
CA LYS A 110 8.77 -11.85 9.23
C LYS A 110 7.96 -11.76 10.52
N ASN A 111 7.31 -10.62 10.76
CA ASN A 111 6.50 -10.38 11.95
C ASN A 111 5.05 -10.01 11.56
N PRO A 112 4.15 -11.00 11.45
CA PRO A 112 2.73 -10.77 11.14
C PRO A 112 1.99 -9.91 12.15
N THR A 113 2.41 -9.89 13.42
CA THR A 113 1.73 -9.11 14.46
C THR A 113 1.94 -7.61 14.28
N GLY A 114 2.91 -7.21 13.45
CA GLY A 114 3.20 -5.82 13.12
C GLY A 114 2.32 -5.20 12.03
N ILE A 115 1.44 -5.98 11.38
CA ILE A 115 0.71 -5.54 10.18
C ILE A 115 -0.13 -4.28 10.43
N ASP A 116 -0.86 -4.22 11.55
CA ASP A 116 -1.74 -3.08 11.83
C ASP A 116 -0.92 -1.81 12.06
N ALA A 117 0.15 -1.91 12.86
CA ALA A 117 1.10 -0.82 13.07
C ALA A 117 1.79 -0.37 11.77
N ALA A 118 2.07 -1.31 10.86
CA ALA A 118 2.67 -1.03 9.57
C ALA A 118 1.74 -0.20 8.66
N LEU A 119 0.44 -0.53 8.66
CA LEU A 119 -0.57 0.24 7.91
C LEU A 119 -0.80 1.62 8.53
N ASP A 120 -0.78 1.73 9.86
CA ASP A 120 -0.91 3.00 10.56
C ASP A 120 0.29 3.93 10.34
N ALA A 121 1.49 3.37 10.21
CA ALA A 121 2.68 4.13 9.80
C ALA A 121 2.48 4.77 8.41
N VAL A 122 1.93 4.04 7.43
CA VAL A 122 1.60 4.60 6.11
C VAL A 122 0.56 5.70 6.19
N ARG A 123 -0.52 5.49 6.97
CA ARG A 123 -1.56 6.53 7.18
C ARG A 123 -0.98 7.79 7.78
N SER A 124 -0.13 7.63 8.79
CA SER A 124 0.51 8.75 9.51
C SER A 124 1.44 9.53 8.59
N GLU A 125 2.28 8.85 7.81
CA GLU A 125 3.19 9.51 6.86
C GLU A 125 2.43 10.30 5.80
N ILE A 126 1.36 9.74 5.23
CA ILE A 126 0.50 10.46 4.29
C ILE A 126 -0.16 11.66 4.95
N ALA A 127 -0.63 11.53 6.19
CA ALA A 127 -1.24 12.64 6.93
C ALA A 127 -0.25 13.78 7.22
N VAL A 128 1.04 13.47 7.43
CA VAL A 128 2.09 14.47 7.58
C VAL A 128 2.31 15.21 6.26
N ILE A 129 2.49 14.48 5.15
CA ILE A 129 2.76 15.08 3.84
C ILE A 129 1.57 15.91 3.34
N ALA A 130 0.35 15.37 3.47
CA ALA A 130 -0.88 16.02 2.99
C ALA A 130 -1.32 17.25 3.82
N ARG A 131 -0.64 17.57 4.93
CA ARG A 131 -0.84 18.82 5.70
C ARG A 131 0.08 19.95 5.25
N VAL A 132 1.15 19.62 4.55
CA VAL A 132 2.22 20.56 4.18
C VAL A 132 2.08 21.05 2.73
N GLY A 133 1.35 20.32 1.88
CA GLY A 133 0.99 20.72 0.52
C GLY A 133 -0.43 21.27 0.41
#